data_AF-A0A8T2JT05-F1
#
_entry.id   AF-A0A8T2JT05-F1
#
_cell.length_a   1.000
_cell.length_b   1.000
_cell.length_c   1.000
_cell.angle_alpha   90.00
_cell.angle_beta   90.00
_cell.angle_gamma   90.00
#
_symmetry.space_group_name_H-M   'P 1'
#
loop_
_entity.id
_entity.type
_entity.pdbx_description
1 polymer ?
#
loop_
_entity_poly.entity_id
_entity_poly.type
_entity_poly.pdbx_seq_one_letter_code
_entity_poly.pdbx_strand_id
1 'polypeptide(L)'
;MVNMAASSQSDCVNGPAEAKPSDLRSVLVTSVLNLEPLDKDLFRGSHYWVPKTQRLFGGQIVGQALVAAASSVSEDVYVHSLHCYFVRAGDPKVPALYQVERIRDGRSFCVRSVKAIQHGVPILICQASFQQLQESPLQHQFTMPTVPPPEDLLSREELINKYLRPREYAFALLRSCLYFRLCLYRHCLASPFAVPLKICCFSGPFNVVPLLLQG
;
A
#
# COMPACT_ATOMS: atom_id res chain seq x y z
N MET A 1 63.05 -8.33 8.25
CA MET A 1 62.58 -9.47 9.07
C MET A 1 62.22 -8.91 10.44
N VAL A 2 60.91 -8.77 10.73
CA VAL A 2 60.25 -8.71 12.07
C VAL A 2 60.70 -7.54 12.99
N ASN A 3 59.85 -6.64 13.51
CA ASN A 3 58.60 -6.86 14.22
C ASN A 3 57.74 -5.59 14.40
N MET A 4 56.48 -5.82 14.78
CA MET A 4 55.40 -4.86 15.06
C MET A 4 55.51 -4.08 16.39
N ALA A 5 54.75 -2.96 16.43
CA ALA A 5 53.80 -2.50 17.47
C ALA A 5 54.17 -1.25 18.31
N ALA A 6 53.35 -0.20 18.18
CA ALA A 6 52.59 0.47 19.27
C ALA A 6 52.18 1.93 18.93
N SER A 7 50.87 2.13 18.76
CA SER A 7 50.01 3.28 19.12
C SER A 7 50.58 4.70 19.34
N SER A 8 50.00 5.68 18.66
CA SER A 8 49.60 6.95 19.29
C SER A 8 48.29 7.48 18.69
N GLN A 9 47.42 7.92 19.59
CA GLN A 9 46.07 8.44 19.35
C GLN A 9 46.11 9.78 18.61
N SER A 10 45.16 10.00 17.70
CA SER A 10 44.72 11.35 17.34
C SER A 10 43.20 11.38 17.34
N ASP A 11 42.66 12.08 18.32
CA ASP A 11 41.24 12.32 18.52
C ASP A 11 40.72 13.39 17.55
N CYS A 12 39.51 13.11 17.06
CA CYS A 12 38.42 14.05 16.78
C CYS A 12 38.63 15.16 15.74
N VAL A 13 37.88 15.11 14.63
CA VAL A 13 36.66 15.94 14.44
C VAL A 13 35.72 15.20 13.47
N ASN A 14 34.71 14.50 14.00
CA ASN A 14 33.55 14.11 13.20
C ASN A 14 32.59 15.30 13.18
N GLY A 15 32.53 16.01 12.05
CA GLY A 15 31.47 16.99 11.79
C GLY A 15 30.10 16.30 11.82
N PRO A 16 29.01 17.02 12.16
CA PRO A 16 27.69 16.43 12.23
C PRO A 16 27.32 15.91 10.84
N ALA A 17 27.11 14.59 10.76
CA ALA A 17 26.58 13.95 9.58
C ALA A 17 25.25 14.62 9.23
N GLU A 18 25.22 15.33 8.11
CA GLU A 18 24.00 15.88 7.54
C GLU A 18 22.96 14.76 7.43
N ALA A 19 21.90 14.87 8.24
CA ALA A 19 20.79 13.95 8.22
C ALA A 19 20.14 14.02 6.82
N LYS A 20 20.34 12.97 6.02
CA LYS A 20 19.58 12.77 4.78
C LYS A 20 18.09 12.94 5.11
N PRO A 21 17.34 13.71 4.30
CA PRO A 21 15.94 13.98 4.60
C PRO A 21 15.23 12.64 4.67
N SER A 22 14.67 12.32 5.83
CA SER A 22 13.84 11.13 6.05
C SER A 22 12.86 11.02 4.90
N ASP A 23 12.96 9.93 4.14
CA ASP A 23 12.24 9.69 2.90
C ASP A 23 10.76 10.04 3.09
N LEU A 24 10.28 11.11 2.44
CA LEU A 24 8.89 11.56 2.61
C LEU A 24 7.89 10.44 2.31
N ARG A 25 8.30 9.43 1.54
CA ARG A 25 7.53 8.20 1.27
C ARG A 25 7.43 7.28 2.47
N SER A 26 8.49 7.11 3.27
CA SER A 26 8.43 6.32 4.50
C SER A 26 7.55 7.03 5.53
N VAL A 27 7.69 8.36 5.64
CA VAL A 27 6.83 9.18 6.50
C VAL A 27 5.36 9.06 6.09
N LEU A 28 5.04 9.09 4.79
CA LEU A 28 3.66 9.00 4.31
C LEU A 28 3.04 7.61 4.48
N VAL A 29 3.77 6.52 4.24
CA VAL A 29 3.26 5.16 4.46
C VAL A 29 3.05 4.91 5.95
N THR A 30 3.99 5.34 6.80
CA THR A 30 3.87 5.24 8.25
C THR A 30 2.78 6.16 8.79
N SER A 31 2.57 7.36 8.23
CA SER A 31 1.60 8.32 8.76
C SER A 31 0.16 8.08 8.28
N VAL A 32 -0.03 7.65 7.02
CA VAL A 32 -1.38 7.46 6.45
C VAL A 32 -2.05 6.21 7.03
N LEU A 33 -1.28 5.17 7.34
CA LEU A 33 -1.81 3.95 7.95
C LEU A 33 -1.90 4.00 9.47
N ASN A 34 -1.33 5.04 10.10
CA ASN A 34 -1.41 5.19 11.54
C ASN A 34 -2.84 5.54 11.97
N LEU A 35 -3.34 4.82 12.96
CA LEU A 35 -4.67 4.99 13.52
C LEU A 35 -4.56 5.46 14.96
N GLU A 36 -5.36 6.46 15.33
CA GLU A 36 -5.53 6.87 16.71
C GLU A 36 -6.50 5.88 17.41
N PRO A 37 -6.07 5.13 18.42
CA PRO A 37 -6.98 4.30 19.21
C PRO A 37 -7.88 5.22 20.06
N LEU A 38 -9.20 5.03 19.96
CA LEU A 38 -10.17 5.78 20.77
C LEU A 38 -10.71 4.95 21.92
N ASP A 39 -10.99 3.67 21.67
CA ASP A 39 -11.48 2.70 22.65
C ASP A 39 -11.12 1.28 22.18
N LYS A 40 -11.48 0.27 22.97
CA LYS A 40 -11.36 -1.13 22.60
C LYS A 40 -12.06 -1.38 21.27
N ASP A 41 -11.30 -1.90 20.31
CA ASP A 41 -11.79 -2.25 18.97
C ASP A 41 -12.39 -1.03 18.20
N LEU A 42 -12.06 0.21 18.60
CA LEU A 42 -12.50 1.45 17.96
C LEU A 42 -11.30 2.39 17.69
N PHE A 43 -11.15 2.78 16.43
CA PHE A 43 -10.01 3.57 15.97
C PHE A 43 -10.45 4.76 15.11
N ARG A 44 -9.64 5.82 15.05
CA ARG A 44 -9.83 6.97 14.16
C ARG A 44 -8.70 7.04 13.14
N GLY A 45 -9.07 7.05 11.86
CA GLY A 45 -8.16 7.30 10.75
C GLY A 45 -8.29 8.73 10.23
N SER A 46 -7.14 9.39 10.08
CA SER A 46 -7.05 10.72 9.46
C SER A 46 -6.77 10.61 7.97
N HIS A 47 -7.20 11.63 7.22
CA HIS A 47 -6.97 11.73 5.78
C HIS A 47 -6.05 12.92 5.49
N TYR A 48 -4.77 12.63 5.27
CA TYR A 48 -3.75 13.66 5.04
C TYR A 48 -3.75 14.20 3.60
N TRP A 49 -4.48 13.55 2.69
CA TRP A 49 -4.47 13.91 1.28
C TRP A 49 -5.90 13.96 0.70
N VAL A 50 -6.27 15.13 0.19
CA VAL A 50 -7.52 15.37 -0.52
C VAL A 50 -7.24 15.32 -2.03
N PRO A 51 -7.65 14.27 -2.75
CA PRO A 51 -7.57 14.27 -4.21
C PRO A 51 -8.42 15.36 -4.83
N LYS A 52 -8.04 15.83 -6.02
CA LYS A 52 -8.85 16.73 -6.85
C LYS A 52 -10.27 16.18 -7.13
N THR A 53 -10.43 14.86 -7.12
CA THR A 53 -11.72 14.19 -7.30
C THR A 53 -12.66 14.35 -6.10
N GLN A 54 -12.20 14.95 -4.99
CA GLN A 54 -12.96 15.15 -3.75
C GLN A 54 -13.53 13.84 -3.16
N ARG A 55 -12.90 12.69 -3.44
CA ARG A 55 -13.32 11.38 -2.95
C ARG A 55 -12.18 10.70 -2.22
N LEU A 56 -12.47 10.01 -1.12
CA LEU A 56 -11.46 9.20 -0.44
C LEU A 56 -10.86 8.13 -1.37
N PHE A 57 -9.54 7.94 -1.25
CA PHE A 57 -8.86 6.88 -1.97
C PHE A 57 -9.18 5.52 -1.34
N GLY A 58 -9.78 4.62 -2.12
CA GLY A 58 -10.24 3.33 -1.60
C GLY A 58 -9.14 2.48 -0.96
N GLY A 59 -7.93 2.49 -1.54
CA GLY A 59 -6.79 1.76 -0.98
C GLY A 59 -6.36 2.26 0.41
N GLN A 60 -6.52 3.56 0.69
CA GLN A 60 -6.25 4.10 2.02
C GLN A 60 -7.26 3.56 3.04
N ILE A 61 -8.56 3.61 2.71
CA ILE A 61 -9.61 3.18 3.65
C ILE A 61 -9.50 1.68 3.93
N VAL A 62 -9.19 0.87 2.91
CA VAL A 62 -8.94 -0.57 3.07
C VAL A 62 -7.69 -0.84 3.89
N GLY A 63 -6.58 -0.14 3.62
CA GLY A 63 -5.35 -0.28 4.39
C GLY A 63 -5.54 0.06 5.87
N GLN A 64 -6.20 1.18 6.15
CA GLN A 64 -6.57 1.58 7.52
C GLN A 64 -7.50 0.54 8.17
N ALA A 65 -8.53 0.05 7.48
CA ALA A 65 -9.41 -1.00 8.02
C ALA A 65 -8.65 -2.29 8.36
N LEU A 66 -7.68 -2.67 7.53
CA LEU A 66 -6.85 -3.84 7.78
C LEU A 66 -5.93 -3.65 8.99
N VAL A 67 -5.35 -2.46 9.17
CA VAL A 67 -4.55 -2.12 10.36
C VAL A 67 -5.42 -2.23 11.62
N ALA A 68 -6.63 -1.65 11.61
CA ALA A 68 -7.56 -1.76 12.73
C ALA A 68 -7.90 -3.22 13.08
N ALA A 69 -8.16 -4.05 12.06
CA ALA A 69 -8.40 -5.48 12.25
C ALA A 69 -7.17 -6.19 12.85
N ALA A 70 -5.98 -5.92 12.33
CA ALA A 70 -4.71 -6.50 12.77
C ALA A 70 -4.39 -6.15 14.23
N SER A 71 -4.72 -4.94 14.68
CA SER A 71 -4.54 -4.53 16.09
C SER A 71 -5.41 -5.32 17.08
N SER A 72 -6.41 -6.07 16.61
CA SER A 72 -7.34 -6.84 17.45
C SER A 72 -7.05 -8.35 17.47
N VAL A 73 -5.99 -8.80 16.81
CA VAL A 73 -5.55 -10.21 16.76
C VAL A 73 -4.16 -10.37 17.42
N SER A 74 -3.77 -11.60 17.73
CA SER A 74 -2.42 -11.91 18.24
C SER A 74 -1.36 -11.68 17.17
N GLU A 75 -0.13 -11.41 17.58
CA GLU A 75 1.00 -11.21 16.66
C GLU A 75 1.36 -12.47 15.83
N ASP A 76 0.95 -13.65 16.30
CA ASP A 76 1.23 -14.94 15.63
C ASP A 76 0.28 -15.30 14.47
N VAL A 77 -0.71 -14.45 14.16
CA VAL A 77 -1.64 -14.68 13.05
C VAL A 77 -1.51 -13.61 11.97
N TYR A 78 -1.58 -14.05 10.72
CA TYR A 78 -1.35 -13.21 9.55
C TYR A 78 -2.60 -13.15 8.68
N VAL A 79 -2.88 -11.99 8.09
CA VAL A 79 -3.99 -11.86 7.13
C VAL A 79 -3.68 -12.70 5.89
N HIS A 80 -4.66 -13.49 5.45
CA HIS A 80 -4.55 -14.29 4.21
C HIS A 80 -5.63 -13.95 3.20
N SER A 81 -6.75 -13.35 3.64
CA SER A 81 -7.77 -12.84 2.75
C SER A 81 -8.52 -11.68 3.38
N LEU A 82 -9.06 -10.82 2.52
CA LEU A 82 -9.99 -9.77 2.91
C LEU A 82 -11.02 -9.54 1.80
N HIS A 83 -12.23 -9.18 2.20
CA HIS A 83 -13.32 -8.81 1.32
C HIS A 83 -13.85 -7.44 1.73
N CYS A 84 -14.08 -6.55 0.76
CA CYS A 84 -14.46 -5.17 1.01
C CYS A 84 -15.61 -4.73 0.12
N TYR A 85 -16.57 -4.04 0.70
CA TYR A 85 -17.67 -3.37 0.01
C TYR A 85 -17.62 -1.88 0.29
N PHE A 86 -17.45 -1.07 -0.75
CA PHE A 86 -17.58 0.38 -0.68
C PHE A 86 -19.06 0.74 -0.77
N VAL A 87 -19.64 1.13 0.37
CA VAL A 87 -21.08 1.40 0.48
C VAL A 87 -21.40 2.82 0.05
N ARG A 88 -20.54 3.78 0.37
CA ARG A 88 -20.73 5.21 0.08
C ARG A 88 -19.40 5.88 -0.25
N ALA A 89 -19.46 6.98 -0.99
CA ALA A 89 -18.32 7.86 -1.17
C ALA A 89 -18.00 8.54 0.17
N GLY A 90 -16.75 8.42 0.63
CA GLY A 90 -16.31 9.09 1.85
C GLY A 90 -15.85 10.53 1.59
N ASP A 91 -16.04 11.38 2.59
CA ASP A 91 -15.60 12.77 2.61
C ASP A 91 -14.13 12.86 3.05
N PRO A 92 -13.23 13.39 2.21
CA PRO A 92 -11.81 13.51 2.55
C PRO A 92 -11.51 14.58 3.62
N LYS A 93 -12.46 15.43 3.99
CA LYS A 93 -12.30 16.46 5.02
C LYS A 93 -12.61 15.96 6.43
N VAL A 94 -13.22 14.78 6.55
CA VAL A 94 -13.74 14.26 7.82
C VAL A 94 -13.01 12.97 8.16
N PRO A 95 -12.48 12.79 9.38
CA PRO A 95 -11.84 11.53 9.75
C PRO A 95 -12.84 10.36 9.73
N ALA A 96 -12.36 9.16 9.42
CA ALA A 96 -13.16 7.95 9.45
C ALA A 96 -12.97 7.20 10.78
N LEU A 97 -14.07 6.71 11.34
CA LEU A 97 -14.05 5.81 12.51
C LEU A 97 -14.06 4.37 12.04
N TYR A 98 -13.14 3.55 12.56
CA TYR A 98 -13.03 2.13 12.27
C TYR A 98 -13.48 1.35 13.49
N GLN A 99 -14.64 0.72 13.38
CA GLN A 99 -15.18 -0.17 14.40
C GLN A 99 -14.87 -1.61 14.01
N VAL A 100 -14.18 -2.32 14.89
CA VAL A 100 -13.78 -3.71 14.71
C VAL A 100 -14.71 -4.60 15.53
N GLU A 101 -15.22 -5.64 14.89
CA GLU A 101 -16.05 -6.67 15.48
C GLU A 101 -15.33 -8.02 15.37
N ARG A 102 -15.20 -8.71 16.50
CA ARG A 102 -14.54 -10.01 16.60
C ARG A 102 -15.55 -11.10 16.28
N ILE A 103 -15.60 -11.52 15.01
CA ILE A 103 -16.56 -12.51 14.54
C ILE A 103 -16.23 -13.92 15.05
N ARG A 104 -14.94 -14.28 15.04
CA ARG A 104 -14.47 -15.60 15.47
C ARG A 104 -13.02 -15.53 15.94
N ASP A 105 -12.75 -16.19 17.07
CA ASP A 105 -11.41 -16.49 17.56
C ASP A 105 -11.26 -18.01 17.68
N GLY A 106 -10.68 -18.63 16.66
CA GLY A 106 -10.35 -20.05 16.65
C GLY A 106 -8.87 -20.29 16.92
N ARG A 107 -8.49 -21.57 17.06
CA ARG A 107 -7.08 -21.95 17.29
C ARG A 107 -6.16 -21.55 16.12
N SER A 108 -6.64 -21.73 14.89
CA SER A 108 -5.83 -21.51 13.67
C SER A 108 -6.34 -20.36 12.81
N PHE A 109 -7.59 -19.92 13.03
CA PHE A 109 -8.25 -18.89 12.22
C PHE A 109 -8.97 -17.88 13.11
N CYS A 110 -8.77 -16.61 12.81
CA CYS A 110 -9.48 -15.49 13.42
C CYS A 110 -10.18 -14.68 12.32
N VAL A 111 -11.42 -14.26 12.56
CA VAL A 111 -12.18 -13.45 11.61
C VAL A 111 -12.54 -12.13 12.27
N ARG A 112 -12.30 -11.03 11.55
CA ARG A 112 -12.65 -9.66 11.96
C ARG A 112 -13.55 -9.03 10.92
N SER A 113 -14.57 -8.32 11.40
CA SER A 113 -15.43 -7.47 10.59
C SER A 113 -15.13 -6.02 10.98
N VAL A 114 -14.86 -5.15 10.01
CA VAL A 114 -14.53 -3.75 10.23
C VAL A 114 -15.50 -2.88 9.46
N LYS A 115 -16.10 -1.91 10.15
CA LYS A 115 -16.93 -0.87 9.55
C LYS A 115 -16.17 0.45 9.61
N ALA A 116 -15.91 1.06 8.46
CA ALA A 116 -15.46 2.44 8.41
C ALA A 116 -16.69 3.36 8.34
N ILE A 117 -16.78 4.31 9.26
CA ILE A 117 -17.97 5.14 9.49
C ILE A 117 -17.58 6.61 9.40
N GLN A 118 -18.38 7.38 8.66
CA GLN A 118 -18.34 8.84 8.62
C GLN A 118 -19.75 9.37 8.79
N HIS A 119 -19.94 10.49 9.50
CA HIS A 119 -21.26 11.06 9.77
C HIS A 119 -22.29 10.05 10.31
N GLY A 120 -21.85 9.07 11.10
CA GLY A 120 -22.71 8.00 11.63
C GLY A 120 -23.16 6.95 10.61
N VAL A 121 -22.70 7.01 9.34
CA VAL A 121 -23.04 6.03 8.30
C VAL A 121 -21.81 5.25 7.82
N PRO A 122 -21.95 3.96 7.52
CA PRO A 122 -20.83 3.17 6.99
C PRO A 122 -20.51 3.59 5.54
N ILE A 123 -19.23 3.81 5.29
CA ILE A 123 -18.64 4.07 3.97
C ILE A 123 -17.94 2.83 3.40
N LEU A 124 -17.39 1.98 4.27
CA LEU A 124 -16.74 0.71 3.94
C LEU A 124 -17.20 -0.37 4.92
N ILE A 125 -17.48 -1.56 4.40
CA ILE A 125 -17.59 -2.80 5.17
C ILE A 125 -16.46 -3.72 4.72
N CYS A 126 -15.62 -4.15 5.65
CA CYS A 126 -14.48 -5.02 5.39
C CYS A 126 -14.57 -6.26 6.28
N GLN A 127 -14.32 -7.45 5.72
CA GLN A 127 -14.13 -8.66 6.49
C GLN A 127 -12.75 -9.20 6.19
N ALA A 128 -11.95 -9.43 7.23
CA ALA A 128 -10.59 -9.93 7.12
C ALA A 128 -10.46 -11.26 7.87
N SER A 129 -9.80 -12.22 7.23
CA SER A 129 -9.49 -13.52 7.79
C SER A 129 -8.00 -13.65 8.04
N PHE A 130 -7.67 -14.07 9.25
CA PHE A 130 -6.32 -14.25 9.75
C PHE A 130 -6.07 -15.72 10.03
N GLN A 131 -4.87 -16.19 9.72
CA GLN A 131 -4.46 -17.56 9.90
C GLN A 131 -3.08 -17.61 10.57
N GLN A 132 -2.90 -18.55 11.49
CA GLN A 132 -1.58 -18.85 12.05
C GLN A 132 -0.67 -19.41 10.95
N LEU A 133 0.62 -19.07 10.99
CA LEU A 133 1.58 -19.68 10.06
C LEU A 133 1.65 -21.20 10.31
N GLN A 134 1.40 -21.97 9.26
CA GLN A 134 1.40 -23.43 9.30
C GLN A 134 2.11 -23.95 8.06
N GLU A 135 2.92 -25.00 8.22
CA GLU A 135 3.56 -25.66 7.09
C GLU A 135 2.50 -26.36 6.24
N SER A 136 2.48 -26.05 4.95
CA SER A 136 1.67 -26.77 3.98
C SER A 136 2.52 -27.85 3.32
N PRO A 137 2.05 -29.11 3.25
CA PRO A 137 2.72 -30.17 2.50
C PRO A 137 2.65 -29.96 0.99
N LEU A 138 1.80 -29.05 0.51
CA LEU A 138 1.61 -28.73 -0.89
C LEU A 138 1.89 -27.26 -1.14
N GLN A 139 2.76 -26.99 -2.11
CA GLN A 139 3.06 -25.65 -2.60
C GLN A 139 2.94 -25.65 -4.12
N HIS A 140 2.04 -24.81 -4.63
CA HIS A 140 1.84 -24.64 -6.06
C HIS A 140 1.46 -23.19 -6.33
N GLN A 141 2.06 -22.62 -7.38
CA GLN A 141 1.70 -21.32 -7.91
C GLN A 141 1.80 -21.38 -9.44
N PHE A 142 1.03 -20.55 -10.13
CA PHE A 142 1.18 -20.38 -11.58
C PHE A 142 2.54 -19.75 -11.90
N THR A 143 3.09 -20.10 -13.06
CA THR A 143 4.31 -19.47 -13.58
C THR A 143 4.02 -18.01 -13.93
N MET A 144 4.90 -17.10 -13.49
CA MET A 144 4.81 -15.69 -13.83
C MET A 144 4.91 -15.51 -15.36
N PRO A 145 4.02 -14.72 -15.99
CA PRO A 145 4.10 -14.45 -17.43
C PRO A 145 5.37 -13.66 -17.77
N THR A 146 5.91 -13.87 -18.97
CA THR A 146 7.06 -13.11 -19.46
C THR A 146 6.68 -11.65 -19.68
N VAL A 147 7.30 -10.75 -18.93
CA VAL A 147 7.10 -9.30 -18.99
C VAL A 147 8.45 -8.59 -19.06
N PRO A 148 8.54 -7.43 -19.71
CA PRO A 148 9.77 -6.62 -19.69
C PRO A 148 10.12 -6.23 -18.25
N PRO A 149 11.42 -6.09 -17.95
CA PRO A 149 11.85 -5.69 -16.63
C PRO A 149 11.44 -4.23 -16.34
N PRO A 150 11.29 -3.85 -15.06
CA PRO A 150 10.76 -2.54 -14.70
C PRO A 150 11.61 -1.38 -15.23
N GLU A 151 12.93 -1.53 -15.35
CA GLU A 151 13.86 -0.54 -15.91
C GLU A 151 13.52 -0.12 -17.35
N ASP A 152 12.96 -1.04 -18.15
CA ASP A 152 12.58 -0.81 -19.55
C ASP A 152 11.20 -0.14 -19.69
N LEU A 153 10.46 -0.01 -18.60
CA LEU A 153 9.13 0.59 -18.60
C LEU A 153 9.16 2.09 -18.36
N LEU A 154 8.34 2.82 -19.09
CA LEU A 154 8.14 4.24 -18.85
C LEU A 154 7.54 4.47 -17.46
N SER A 155 8.08 5.45 -16.75
CA SER A 155 7.49 5.98 -15.54
C SER A 155 6.12 6.59 -15.83
N ARG A 156 5.27 6.65 -14.80
CA ARG A 156 3.97 7.33 -14.87
C ARG A 156 4.10 8.77 -15.38
N GLU A 157 5.15 9.48 -14.99
CA GLU A 157 5.40 10.86 -15.40
C GLU A 157 5.70 10.95 -16.91
N GLU A 158 6.53 10.04 -17.42
CA GLU A 158 6.83 9.94 -18.85
C GLU A 158 5.60 9.54 -19.66
N LEU A 159 4.77 8.62 -19.16
CA LEU A 159 3.51 8.23 -19.82
C LEU A 159 2.52 9.41 -19.89
N ILE A 160 2.37 10.15 -18.79
CA ILE A 160 1.54 11.37 -18.78
C ILE A 160 2.09 12.37 -19.81
N ASN A 161 3.40 12.61 -19.81
CA ASN A 161 4.02 13.54 -20.75
C ASN A 161 3.85 13.10 -22.21
N LYS A 162 3.93 11.80 -22.49
CA LYS A 162 3.84 11.23 -23.83
C LYS A 162 2.42 11.27 -24.41
N TYR A 163 1.40 11.02 -23.60
CA TYR A 163 0.02 10.86 -24.09
C TYR A 163 -0.92 12.03 -23.75
N LEU A 164 -0.64 12.81 -22.70
CA LEU A 164 -1.53 13.87 -22.23
C LEU A 164 -1.05 15.29 -22.56
N ARG A 165 0.12 15.44 -23.22
CA ARG A 165 0.54 16.75 -23.79
C ARG A 165 0.33 16.81 -25.30
N PRO A 166 -0.88 17.16 -25.74
CA PRO A 166 -1.06 18.29 -26.66
C PRO A 166 -1.56 19.50 -25.87
N ARG A 167 -1.29 20.70 -26.39
CA ARG A 167 -1.40 22.04 -25.76
C ARG A 167 -2.77 22.43 -25.17
N GLU A 168 -3.74 21.53 -25.11
CA GLU A 168 -5.14 21.77 -24.69
C GLU A 168 -5.51 21.15 -23.33
N TYR A 169 -4.68 20.29 -22.73
CA TYR A 169 -5.03 19.55 -21.49
C TYR A 169 -4.07 19.80 -20.30
N ALA A 170 -3.53 21.02 -20.18
CA ALA A 170 -2.49 21.38 -19.20
C ALA A 170 -2.90 21.37 -17.70
N PHE A 171 -4.04 20.78 -17.30
CA PHE A 171 -4.64 21.02 -15.98
C PHE A 171 -4.55 19.89 -14.94
N ALA A 172 -3.89 18.77 -15.22
CA ALA A 172 -3.88 17.63 -14.29
C ALA A 172 -2.51 16.96 -14.14
N LEU A 173 -1.56 17.62 -13.45
CA LEU A 173 -0.37 16.95 -12.93
C LEU A 173 -0.48 16.78 -11.40
N LEU A 174 -0.40 15.53 -10.97
CA LEU A 174 -0.60 15.06 -9.59
C LEU A 174 0.59 14.19 -9.21
N ARG A 175 1.42 14.68 -8.27
CA ARG A 175 2.46 13.90 -7.56
C ARG A 175 1.78 12.74 -6.83
N SER A 176 2.08 11.51 -7.23
CA SER A 176 1.58 10.29 -6.58
C SER A 176 2.73 9.63 -5.81
N CYS A 177 2.42 9.13 -4.61
CA CYS A 177 3.43 8.68 -3.65
C CYS A 177 3.97 7.26 -3.91
N LEU A 178 3.39 6.51 -4.85
CA LEU A 178 3.89 5.21 -5.30
C LEU A 178 4.64 5.34 -6.63
N TYR A 179 5.81 4.70 -6.71
CA TYR A 179 6.53 4.53 -7.97
C TYR A 179 5.71 3.60 -8.86
N PHE A 180 5.13 4.15 -9.92
CA PHE A 180 4.20 3.46 -10.81
C PHE A 180 4.85 3.37 -12.18
N ARG A 181 5.21 2.16 -12.63
CA ARG A 181 5.64 1.89 -14.01
C ARG A 181 4.59 1.02 -14.69
N LEU A 182 3.96 1.58 -15.72
CA LEU A 182 2.80 0.99 -16.40
C LEU A 182 3.31 0.21 -17.62
N CYS A 183 3.11 -1.11 -17.64
CA CYS A 183 3.36 -1.92 -18.80
C CYS A 183 2.07 -1.96 -19.64
N LEU A 184 1.92 -1.03 -20.58
CA LEU A 184 0.87 -1.13 -21.60
C LEU A 184 1.33 -2.17 -22.62
N TYR A 185 0.83 -3.40 -22.50
CA TYR A 185 1.01 -4.40 -23.54
C TYR A 185 0.34 -3.89 -24.83
N ARG A 186 1.16 -3.63 -25.86
CA ARG A 186 0.81 -2.87 -27.07
C ARG A 186 -0.19 -3.60 -28.00
N HIS A 187 -0.74 -4.73 -27.59
CA HIS A 187 -1.71 -5.51 -28.38
C HIS A 187 -3.18 -5.17 -28.12
N CYS A 188 -3.49 -4.23 -27.21
CA CYS A 188 -4.88 -3.95 -26.85
C CYS A 188 -5.65 -3.05 -27.86
N LEU A 189 -4.97 -2.43 -28.83
CA LEU A 189 -5.61 -1.50 -29.78
C LEU A 189 -5.98 -2.13 -31.14
N ALA A 190 -5.67 -3.40 -31.39
CA ALA A 190 -5.80 -4.01 -32.72
C ALA A 190 -6.69 -5.26 -32.81
N SER A 191 -7.25 -5.76 -31.69
CA SER A 191 -8.10 -6.96 -31.70
C SER A 191 -9.33 -6.78 -30.80
N PRO A 192 -10.56 -7.01 -31.31
CA PRO A 192 -11.77 -6.98 -30.48
C PRO A 192 -11.87 -8.16 -29.49
N PHE A 193 -10.89 -9.07 -29.46
CA PHE A 193 -10.83 -10.24 -28.57
C PHE A 193 -9.70 -10.17 -27.54
N ALA A 194 -9.04 -9.01 -27.36
CA ALA A 194 -7.99 -8.87 -26.37
C ALA A 194 -8.58 -8.86 -24.94
N VAL A 195 -8.24 -9.89 -24.16
CA VAL A 195 -8.50 -9.91 -22.71
C VAL A 195 -7.76 -8.71 -22.08
N PRO A 196 -8.42 -7.86 -21.27
CA PRO A 196 -7.80 -6.66 -20.72
C PRO A 196 -6.83 -7.03 -19.58
N LEU A 197 -5.67 -7.59 -19.91
CA LEU A 197 -4.62 -7.85 -18.93
C LEU A 197 -3.77 -6.59 -18.74
N LYS A 198 -3.84 -5.99 -17.54
CA LYS A 198 -2.96 -4.88 -17.15
C LYS A 198 -1.91 -5.38 -16.16
N ILE A 199 -0.64 -5.25 -16.54
CA ILE A 199 0.49 -5.58 -15.67
C ILE A 199 1.17 -4.28 -15.26
N CYS A 200 1.30 -4.05 -13.96
CA CYS A 200 1.96 -2.89 -13.38
C CYS A 200 3.04 -3.37 -12.42
N CYS A 201 4.21 -2.76 -12.49
CA CYS A 201 5.29 -3.02 -11.54
C CYS A 201 5.19 -2.00 -10.41
N PHE A 202 5.18 -2.51 -9.17
CA PHE A 202 5.20 -1.71 -7.95
C PHE A 202 6.46 -2.06 -7.15
N SER A 203 7.15 -1.04 -6.64
CA SER A 203 8.23 -1.21 -5.68
C SER A 203 7.94 -0.35 -4.44
N GLY A 204 8.06 -0.96 -3.26
CA GLY A 204 8.00 -0.31 -1.95
C GLY A 204 9.22 -0.68 -1.10
N PRO A 205 9.33 -0.15 0.14
CA PRO A 205 10.43 -0.49 1.06
C PRO A 205 10.43 -1.96 1.50
N PHE A 206 9.34 -2.69 1.26
CA PHE A 206 9.28 -4.14 1.32
C PHE A 206 9.22 -4.65 -0.12
N ASN A 207 10.13 -5.59 -0.45
CA ASN A 207 10.37 -6.29 -1.71
C ASN A 207 9.45 -6.01 -2.92
N VAL A 208 10.05 -5.94 -4.11
CA VAL A 208 9.34 -5.87 -5.39
C VAL A 208 8.37 -7.04 -5.53
N VAL A 209 7.06 -6.78 -5.42
CA VAL A 209 6.02 -7.78 -5.67
C VAL A 209 5.31 -7.38 -6.97
N PRO A 210 5.41 -8.17 -8.05
CA PRO A 210 4.59 -7.96 -9.23
C PRO A 210 3.12 -8.26 -8.88
N LEU A 211 2.24 -7.25 -8.97
CA LEU A 211 0.82 -7.38 -8.69
C LEU A 211 0.05 -7.52 -10.01
N LEU A 212 -0.57 -8.69 -10.19
CA LEU A 212 -1.41 -8.99 -11.34
C LEU A 212 -2.83 -8.49 -11.04
N LEU A 213 -3.22 -7.36 -11.63
CA LEU A 213 -4.56 -6.79 -11.50
C LEU A 213 -5.43 -7.35 -12.63
N GLN A 214 -6.27 -8.34 -12.33
CA GLN A 214 -7.37 -8.75 -13.22
C GLN A 214 -8.52 -7.76 -13.04
N GLY A 215 -9.01 -7.21 -14.16
CA GLY A 215 -10.17 -6.32 -14.23
C GLY A 215 -11.39 -7.05 -14.74
#